data_AF-A0A9E4YJQ6-F1
#
_entry.id   AF-A0A9E4YJQ6-F1
#
_cell.length_a   1.000
_cell.length_b   1.000
_cell.length_c   1.000
_cell.angle_alpha   90.00
_cell.angle_beta   90.00
_cell.angle_gamma   90.00
#
_symmetry.space_group_name_H-M   'P 1'
#
loop_
_entity.id
_entity.type
_entity.pdbx_description
1 polymer ?
#
loop_
_entity_poly.entity_id
_entity_poly.type
_entity_poly.pdbx_seq_one_letter_code
_entity_poly.pdbx_strand_id
1 'polypeptide(L)'
;SRDPDVVAKAYTEDSDWRNRDEFFTGREAIKEFLTRKWAKELDYKLMKELWAYSGNHISVRFEYEWHDASGQWYRTHGNEHWEFDDNGLMRRRDMSANDIPIDESERRL
;
A
#
# COMPACT_ATOMS: atom_id res chain seq x y z
N SER A 1 0.80 8.77 -7.79
CA SER A 1 1.82 9.65 -7.18
C SER A 1 2.44 8.91 -6.00
N ARG A 2 3.70 9.19 -5.66
CA ARG A 2 4.40 8.66 -4.46
C ARG A 2 4.51 9.79 -3.43
N ASP A 3 3.37 10.46 -3.20
CA ASP A 3 3.26 11.67 -2.40
C ASP A 3 2.43 11.34 -1.14
N PRO A 4 3.05 11.33 0.05
CA PRO A 4 2.38 10.97 1.29
C PRO A 4 1.18 11.87 1.62
N ASP A 5 1.29 13.18 1.38
CA ASP A 5 0.22 14.14 1.68
C ASP A 5 -0.97 13.99 0.75
N VAL A 6 -0.73 13.65 -0.52
CA VAL A 6 -1.82 13.35 -1.45
C VAL A 6 -2.49 12.03 -1.11
N VAL A 7 -1.72 10.98 -0.79
CA VAL A 7 -2.29 9.66 -0.49
C VAL A 7 -3.05 9.65 0.84
N ALA A 8 -2.55 10.34 1.87
CA ALA A 8 -3.22 10.41 3.18
C ALA A 8 -4.63 11.03 3.13
N LYS A 9 -4.93 11.86 2.12
CA LYS A 9 -6.26 12.49 1.94
C LYS A 9 -7.36 11.48 1.62
N ALA A 10 -7.04 10.28 1.17
CA ALA A 10 -8.01 9.23 0.88
C ALA A 10 -8.50 8.47 2.14
N TYR A 11 -7.95 8.79 3.31
CA TYR A 11 -8.23 8.12 4.59
C TYR A 11 -8.96 9.05 5.54
N THR A 12 -9.73 8.53 6.50
CA THR A 12 -10.28 9.34 7.59
C THR A 12 -9.16 9.87 8.50
N GLU A 13 -9.43 10.91 9.29
CA GLU A 13 -8.42 11.50 10.18
C GLU A 13 -7.90 10.52 11.24
N ASP A 14 -8.74 9.57 11.63
CA ASP A 14 -8.56 8.51 12.61
C ASP A 14 -8.44 7.11 11.97
N SER A 15 -8.08 7.02 10.69
CA SER A 15 -8.05 5.76 9.95
C SER A 15 -7.10 4.74 10.57
N ASP A 16 -7.59 3.52 10.80
CA ASP A 16 -6.81 2.42 11.38
C ASP A 16 -6.09 1.61 10.30
N TRP A 17 -4.78 1.45 10.44
CA TRP A 17 -3.96 0.67 9.53
C TRP A 17 -3.27 -0.48 10.23
N ARG A 18 -3.29 -1.62 9.54
CA ARG A 18 -2.28 -2.66 9.67
C ARG A 18 -1.59 -2.83 8.33
N ASN A 19 -0.28 -2.66 8.31
CA ASN A 19 0.53 -2.93 7.14
C ASN A 19 1.61 -3.95 7.49
N ARG A 20 1.40 -5.20 7.06
CA ARG A 20 2.17 -6.37 7.51
C ARG A 20 2.07 -6.52 9.03
N ASP A 21 3.14 -6.19 9.73
CA ASP A 21 3.33 -6.23 11.18
C ASP A 21 3.34 -4.84 11.84
N GLU A 22 3.26 -3.75 11.08
CA GLU A 22 3.11 -2.39 11.60
C GLU A 22 1.63 -2.04 11.80
N PHE A 23 1.31 -1.47 12.97
CA PHE A 23 -0.04 -1.02 13.35
C PHE A 23 0.02 0.46 13.74
N PHE A 24 -0.86 1.28 13.17
CA PHE A 24 -0.90 2.71 13.45
C PHE A 24 -2.24 3.32 13.06
N THR A 25 -2.55 4.48 13.63
CA THR A 25 -3.84 5.17 13.45
C THR A 25 -3.61 6.62 13.06
N GLY A 26 -4.41 7.09 12.10
CA GLY A 26 -4.55 8.48 11.71
C GLY A 26 -3.62 8.95 10.59
N ARG A 27 -4.01 10.07 9.96
CA ARG A 27 -3.36 10.57 8.72
C ARG A 27 -1.89 10.89 8.90
N GLU A 28 -1.48 11.45 10.03
CA GLU A 28 -0.07 11.80 10.26
C GLU A 28 0.80 10.54 10.34
N ALA A 29 0.36 9.50 11.06
CA ALA A 29 1.07 8.22 11.10
C ALA A 29 1.12 7.55 9.72
N ILE A 30 0.04 7.66 8.93
CA ILE A 30 0.01 7.19 7.53
C ILE A 30 1.06 7.93 6.68
N LYS A 31 1.16 9.26 6.79
CA LYS A 31 2.17 10.04 6.05
C LYS A 31 3.59 9.64 6.43
N GLU A 32 3.86 9.47 7.73
CA GLU A 32 5.16 9.01 8.22
C GLU A 32 5.51 7.64 7.65
N PHE A 33 4.55 6.70 7.70
CA PHE A 33 4.72 5.37 7.12
C PHE A 33 5.04 5.43 5.62
N LEU A 34 4.26 6.19 4.84
CA LEU A 34 4.43 6.32 3.39
C LEU A 34 5.77 6.99 3.04
N THR A 35 6.19 7.97 3.84
CA THR A 35 7.50 8.61 3.70
C THR A 35 8.64 7.59 3.87
N ARG A 36 8.60 6.78 4.93
CA ARG A 36 9.59 5.71 5.14
C ARG A 36 9.55 4.68 4.02
N LYS A 37 8.34 4.28 3.60
CA LYS A 37 8.12 3.29 2.55
C LYS A 37 8.80 3.71 1.25
N TRP A 38 8.55 4.91 0.75
CA TRP A 38 9.11 5.36 -0.53
C TRP A 38 10.55 5.88 -0.45
N ALA A 39 11.08 6.12 0.75
CA ALA A 39 12.53 6.28 0.93
C ALA A 39 13.29 4.96 0.72
N LYS A 40 12.64 3.81 1.01
CA LYS A 40 13.20 2.46 0.84
C LYS A 40 12.89 1.86 -0.52
N GLU A 41 11.64 1.98 -0.97
CA GLU A 41 11.12 1.31 -2.16
C GLU A 41 11.25 2.20 -3.40
N LEU A 42 12.42 2.15 -4.04
CA LEU A 42 12.77 2.99 -5.17
C LEU A 42 12.13 2.50 -6.47
N ASP A 43 11.91 3.42 -7.41
CA ASP A 43 11.22 3.18 -8.69
C ASP A 43 9.91 2.40 -8.60
N TYR A 44 9.23 2.57 -7.47
CA TYR A 44 7.97 1.92 -7.14
C TYR A 44 6.91 2.06 -8.25
N LYS A 45 6.45 0.91 -8.77
CA LYS A 45 5.33 0.79 -9.71
C LYS A 45 4.32 -0.22 -9.20
N LEU A 46 3.04 0.16 -9.18
CA LEU A 46 1.97 -0.59 -8.54
C LEU A 46 0.82 -0.83 -9.51
N MET A 47 0.31 -2.06 -9.49
CA MET A 47 -0.93 -2.47 -10.12
C MET A 47 -1.86 -3.03 -9.04
N LYS A 48 -3.14 -2.64 -9.09
CA LYS A 48 -4.19 -3.16 -8.21
C LYS A 48 -5.30 -3.78 -9.05
N GLU A 49 -5.87 -4.86 -8.55
CA GLU A 49 -6.96 -5.60 -9.16
C GLU A 49 -8.05 -5.84 -8.11
N LEU A 50 -9.30 -5.56 -8.46
CA LEU A 50 -10.45 -5.88 -7.60
C LEU A 50 -10.57 -7.40 -7.42
N TRP A 51 -10.73 -7.85 -6.17
CA TRP A 51 -11.00 -9.26 -5.88
C TRP A 51 -12.47 -9.52 -5.54
N ALA A 52 -13.01 -8.74 -4.61
CA ALA A 52 -14.40 -8.83 -4.17
C ALA A 52 -14.81 -7.53 -3.48
N TYR A 53 -16.10 -7.28 -3.35
CA TYR A 53 -16.64 -6.19 -2.54
C TYR A 53 -17.98 -6.58 -1.92
N SER A 54 -18.33 -5.95 -0.81
CA SER A 54 -19.63 -6.11 -0.15
C SER A 54 -19.89 -4.89 0.73
N GLY A 55 -21.01 -4.20 0.51
CA GLY A 55 -21.33 -2.97 1.27
C GLY A 55 -20.22 -1.93 1.14
N ASN A 56 -19.70 -1.46 2.28
CA ASN A 56 -18.59 -0.50 2.37
C ASN A 56 -17.20 -1.16 2.44
N HIS A 57 -17.10 -2.45 2.13
CA HIS A 57 -15.84 -3.20 2.11
C HIS A 57 -15.39 -3.55 0.70
N ILE A 58 -14.09 -3.38 0.44
CA ILE A 58 -13.43 -3.79 -0.81
C ILE A 58 -12.22 -4.66 -0.48
N SER A 59 -12.11 -5.81 -1.14
CA SER A 59 -10.91 -6.65 -1.14
C SER A 59 -10.17 -6.48 -2.46
N VAL A 60 -8.86 -6.24 -2.37
CA VAL A 60 -8.00 -5.96 -3.51
C VAL A 60 -6.79 -6.89 -3.49
N ARG A 61 -6.41 -7.36 -4.68
CA ARG A 61 -5.10 -7.96 -4.94
C ARG A 61 -4.21 -6.90 -5.55
N PHE A 62 -2.93 -6.91 -5.23
CA PHE A 62 -2.00 -6.00 -5.85
C PHE A 62 -0.63 -6.63 -6.06
N GLU A 63 0.09 -6.07 -7.03
CA GLU A 63 1.50 -6.30 -7.22
C GLU A 63 2.21 -4.95 -7.32
N TYR A 64 3.40 -4.84 -6.74
CA TYR A 64 4.28 -3.72 -7.04
C TYR A 64 5.72 -4.15 -7.21
N GLU A 65 6.42 -3.47 -8.11
CA GLU A 65 7.84 -3.65 -8.38
C GLU A 65 8.61 -2.45 -7.86
N TRP A 66 9.76 -2.72 -7.24
CA TRP A 66 10.64 -1.72 -6.64
C TRP A 66 12.06 -2.31 -6.52
N HIS A 67 13.05 -1.46 -6.29
CA HIS A 67 14.38 -1.91 -5.90
C HIS A 67 14.85 -1.19 -4.64
N ASP A 68 15.73 -1.85 -3.88
CA ASP A 68 16.39 -1.21 -2.74
C ASP A 68 17.62 -0.40 -3.20
N ALA A 69 18.28 0.27 -2.24
CA ALA A 69 19.46 1.09 -2.50
C ALA A 69 20.69 0.28 -2.98
N SER A 70 20.69 -1.05 -2.83
CA SER A 70 21.74 -1.93 -3.36
C SER A 70 21.51 -2.32 -4.82
N GLY A 71 20.32 -2.03 -5.37
CA GLY A 71 19.92 -2.38 -6.73
C GLY A 71 19.22 -3.73 -6.84
N GLN A 72 18.97 -4.44 -5.74
CA GLN A 72 18.16 -5.66 -5.77
C GLN A 72 16.70 -5.29 -6.06
N TRP A 73 16.14 -5.90 -7.11
CA TRP A 73 14.73 -5.75 -7.47
C TRP A 73 13.84 -6.74 -6.71
N TYR A 74 12.62 -6.31 -6.43
CA TYR A 74 11.59 -7.13 -5.80
C TYR A 74 10.27 -6.95 -6.53
N ARG A 75 9.51 -8.05 -6.64
CA ARG A 75 8.07 -8.02 -6.89
C ARG A 75 7.36 -8.37 -5.60
N THR A 76 6.58 -7.43 -5.10
CA THR A 76 5.74 -7.63 -3.93
C THR A 76 4.37 -8.10 -4.36
N HIS A 77 3.91 -9.23 -3.84
CA HIS A 77 2.54 -9.71 -4.02
C HIS A 77 1.76 -9.46 -2.74
N GLY A 78 0.57 -8.88 -2.83
CA GLY A 78 -0.21 -8.60 -1.64
C GLY A 78 -1.71 -8.59 -1.83
N ASN A 79 -2.36 -8.64 -0.67
CA ASN A 79 -3.79 -8.51 -0.48
C ASN A 79 -4.05 -7.38 0.48
N GLU A 80 -5.03 -6.55 0.17
CA GLU A 80 -5.50 -5.53 1.10
C GLU A 80 -7.02 -5.49 1.15
N HIS A 81 -7.51 -5.20 2.36
CA HIS A 81 -8.93 -5.07 2.66
C HIS A 81 -9.17 -3.66 3.16
N TRP A 82 -10.16 -3.01 2.56
CA TRP A 82 -10.51 -1.63 2.80
C TRP A 82 -11.93 -1.56 3.33
N GLU A 83 -12.13 -0.66 4.29
CA GLU A 83 -13.44 -0.28 4.80
C GLU A 83 -13.59 1.24 4.69
N PHE A 84 -14.69 1.69 4.10
CA PHE A 84 -14.96 3.09 3.84
C PHE A 84 -16.03 3.64 4.78
N ASP A 85 -15.95 4.94 5.08
CA ASP A 85 -17.03 5.69 5.74
C ASP A 85 -18.08 6.20 4.73
N ASP A 86 -19.11 6.87 5.22
CA ASP A 86 -20.20 7.40 4.38
C ASP A 86 -19.76 8.55 3.45
N ASN A 87 -18.58 9.14 3.69
CA ASN A 87 -17.99 10.18 2.85
C ASN A 87 -17.04 9.61 1.79
N GLY A 88 -16.88 8.28 1.73
CA GLY A 88 -15.98 7.60 0.79
C GLY A 88 -14.51 7.65 1.20
N LEU A 89 -14.19 8.01 2.44
CA LEU A 89 -12.84 7.95 3.00
C LEU A 89 -12.59 6.58 3.63
N MET A 90 -11.37 6.05 3.44
CA MET A 90 -11.02 4.76 4.01
C MET A 90 -10.75 4.89 5.52
N ARG A 91 -11.61 4.28 6.34
CA ARG A 91 -11.49 4.29 7.81
C ARG A 91 -10.67 3.13 8.36
N ARG A 92 -10.53 2.05 7.58
CA ARG A 92 -9.67 0.92 7.93
C ARG A 92 -8.97 0.34 6.71
N ARG A 93 -7.68 0.03 6.88
CA ARG A 93 -6.86 -0.65 5.88
C ARG A 93 -6.05 -1.79 6.51
N ASP A 94 -6.36 -3.01 6.12
CA ASP A 94 -5.59 -4.20 6.48
C ASP A 94 -4.85 -4.71 5.24
N MET A 95 -3.51 -4.74 5.28
CA MET A 95 -2.71 -5.25 4.17
C MET A 95 -1.70 -6.31 4.63
N SER A 96 -1.64 -7.39 3.86
CA SER A 96 -0.59 -8.41 3.95
C SER A 96 0.10 -8.54 2.59
N ALA A 97 1.42 -8.66 2.60
CA ALA A 97 2.20 -8.81 1.39
C ALA A 97 3.51 -9.55 1.65
N ASN A 98 4.10 -10.09 0.59
CA ASN A 98 5.38 -10.79 0.61
C ASN A 98 6.25 -10.28 -0.55
N ASP A 99 7.53 -10.06 -0.25
CA ASP A 99 8.51 -9.57 -1.22
C ASP A 99 9.25 -10.75 -1.84
N ILE A 100 9.21 -10.85 -3.16
CA ILE A 100 9.91 -11.89 -3.91
C ILE A 100 11.05 -11.20 -4.65
N PRO A 101 12.33 -11.58 -4.41
CA PRO A 101 13.44 -11.04 -5.18
C PRO A 101 13.28 -11.47 -6.65
N ILE A 102 13.55 -10.55 -7.56
CA ILE A 102 13.53 -10.79 -9.01
C ILE A 102 14.77 -10.17 -9.64
N ASP A 103 15.15 -10.65 -10.81
CA ASP A 103 16.11 -9.96 -11.66
C ASP A 103 15.45 -8.77 -12.35
N GLU A 104 16.23 -7.75 -12.71
CA GLU A 104 15.71 -6.59 -13.44
C GLU A 104 15.03 -7.00 -14.77
N SER A 105 15.54 -8.04 -15.44
CA SER A 105 14.96 -8.58 -16.67
C SER A 105 13.60 -9.24 -16.49
N GLU A 106 13.20 -9.57 -15.27
CA GLU A 106 11.91 -10.21 -14.98
C GLU A 106 10.79 -9.20 -14.72
N ARG A 107 11.10 -7.90 -14.67
CA ARG A 107 10.13 -6.81 -14.43
C ARG A 107 9.02 -6.80 -15.49
N ARG A 108 7.80 -6.45 -15.06
CA ARG A 108 6.61 -6.45 -15.95
C ARG A 108 5.62 -5.30 -15.70
N LEU A 109 5.87 -4.44 -14.71
CA LEU A 109 5.02 -3.27 -14.39
C LEU A 109 5.60 -1.95 -14.94
#